data_AF-C6CI22-F1
#
_entry.id   AF-C6CI22-F1
#
_cell.length_a   1.000
_cell.length_b   1.000
_cell.length_c   1.000
_cell.angle_alpha   90.00
_cell.angle_beta   90.00
_cell.angle_gamma   90.00
#
_symmetry.space_group_name_H-M   'P 1'
#
loop_
_entity.id
_entity.type
_entity.pdbx_description
1 polymer ?
#
loop_
_entity_poly.entity_id
_entity_poly.type
_entity_poly.pdbx_seq_one_letter_code
_entity_poly.pdbx_strand_id
1 'polypeptide(L)'
;MKHWRVLLTSLMTLFTTACSTTPPQGVQVVDNFEPSRYMGAWYEIARLDNHFERGLEQVTATYSPREDGGITVINRGFDPVQRVWRESIGKGYFTGSPQRAALKVSFFGPFYGSYNVIALDNGYRYALVCGPNRNYLWILSRTPELPTLVRQALLAAAQRNGFQTDKLIWINTNAGAGK
;
A
#
# COMPACT_ATOMS: atom_id res chain seq x y z
N MET A 1 -25.79 -52.39 -31.79
CA MET A 1 -24.36 -52.14 -31.48
C MET A 1 -24.26 -50.65 -31.15
N LYS A 2 -24.27 -50.23 -29.87
CA LYS A 2 -23.09 -49.92 -29.02
C LYS A 2 -22.00 -49.24 -29.87
N HIS A 3 -21.64 -47.96 -29.69
CA HIS A 3 -20.84 -47.41 -28.58
C HIS A 3 -21.13 -45.89 -28.41
N TRP A 4 -21.69 -45.46 -27.29
CA TRP A 4 -20.99 -44.69 -26.23
C TRP A 4 -20.06 -43.57 -26.73
N ARG A 5 -20.56 -42.34 -26.72
CA ARG A 5 -19.72 -41.14 -26.60
C ARG A 5 -20.21 -40.36 -25.39
N VAL A 6 -19.71 -40.73 -24.22
CA VAL A 6 -19.72 -39.83 -23.06
C VAL A 6 -18.88 -38.63 -23.44
N LEU A 7 -19.56 -37.50 -23.65
CA LEU A 7 -18.97 -36.18 -23.62
C LEU A 7 -18.43 -35.99 -22.19
N LEU A 8 -17.13 -36.22 -22.01
CA LEU A 8 -16.39 -35.74 -20.85
C LEU A 8 -16.41 -34.22 -20.92
N THR A 9 -17.36 -33.60 -20.22
CA THR A 9 -17.29 -32.19 -19.83
C THR A 9 -16.06 -32.03 -18.96
N SER A 10 -14.95 -31.62 -19.59
CA SER A 10 -13.76 -31.17 -18.88
C SER A 10 -14.14 -29.87 -18.16
N LEU A 11 -14.51 -30.01 -16.88
CA LEU A 11 -14.74 -28.91 -15.97
C LEU A 11 -13.40 -28.23 -15.75
N MET A 12 -13.09 -27.23 -16.59
CA MET A 12 -11.93 -26.38 -16.44
C MET A 12 -12.18 -25.49 -15.22
N THR A 13 -11.87 -25.99 -14.03
CA THR A 13 -11.82 -25.21 -12.80
C THR A 13 -10.81 -24.10 -13.02
N LEU A 14 -11.31 -22.91 -13.36
CA LEU A 14 -10.60 -21.66 -13.23
C LEU A 14 -10.17 -21.55 -11.76
N PHE A 15 -8.91 -21.84 -11.47
CA PHE A 15 -8.29 -21.40 -10.24
C PHE A 15 -8.26 -19.88 -10.29
N THR A 16 -9.29 -19.24 -9.74
CA THR A 16 -9.25 -17.82 -9.47
C THR A 16 -8.20 -17.63 -8.38
N THR A 17 -7.00 -17.23 -8.78
CA THR A 17 -6.02 -16.66 -7.85
C THR A 17 -6.65 -15.38 -7.30
N ALA A 18 -7.42 -15.51 -6.23
CA ALA A 18 -7.95 -14.37 -5.52
C ALA A 18 -6.74 -13.61 -4.96
N CYS A 19 -6.49 -12.40 -5.50
CA CYS A 19 -5.57 -11.48 -4.86
C CYS A 19 -6.03 -11.32 -3.40
N SER A 20 -5.14 -11.64 -2.46
CA SER A 20 -5.47 -11.49 -1.05
C SER A 20 -5.75 -10.03 -0.73
N THR A 21 -6.89 -9.77 -0.13
CA THR A 21 -7.27 -8.45 0.40
C THR A 21 -7.02 -8.35 1.91
N THR A 22 -6.49 -9.41 2.52
CA THR A 22 -6.21 -9.47 3.96
C THR A 22 -4.73 -9.20 4.26
N PRO A 23 -4.42 -8.73 5.49
CA PRO A 23 -3.04 -8.60 5.95
C PRO A 23 -2.30 -9.95 5.95
N PRO A 24 -0.95 -9.94 5.92
CA PRO A 24 -0.16 -11.16 6.06
C PRO A 24 -0.45 -11.85 7.40
N GLN A 25 -0.43 -13.17 7.41
CA GLN A 25 -0.66 -13.94 8.64
C GLN A 25 0.30 -13.48 9.77
N GLY A 26 -0.28 -13.28 10.96
CA GLY A 26 0.43 -12.85 12.17
C GLY A 26 0.72 -11.36 12.26
N VAL A 27 0.40 -10.57 11.23
CA VAL A 27 0.56 -9.11 11.26
C VAL A 27 -0.67 -8.46 11.88
N GLN A 28 -0.45 -7.67 12.92
CA GLN A 28 -1.51 -6.89 13.57
C GLN A 28 -1.71 -5.55 12.85
N VAL A 29 -2.96 -5.17 12.68
CA VAL A 29 -3.39 -3.92 12.05
C VAL A 29 -3.80 -2.95 13.15
N VAL A 30 -3.55 -1.66 12.94
CA VAL A 30 -4.02 -0.60 13.84
C VAL A 30 -5.55 -0.65 13.95
N ASP A 31 -6.03 -0.78 15.19
CA ASP A 31 -7.42 -0.57 15.58
C ASP A 31 -7.59 0.85 16.16
N ASN A 32 -8.82 1.26 16.47
CA ASN A 32 -9.17 2.65 16.84
C ASN A 32 -8.73 3.70 15.81
N PHE A 33 -8.75 3.30 14.53
CA PHE A 33 -8.40 4.16 13.41
C PHE A 33 -9.48 5.21 13.16
N GLU A 34 -9.05 6.44 12.88
CA GLU A 34 -9.90 7.58 12.53
C GLU A 34 -9.61 7.99 11.08
N PRO A 35 -10.39 7.52 10.09
CA PRO A 35 -10.09 7.74 8.67
C PRO A 35 -9.91 9.21 8.31
N SER A 36 -10.71 10.11 8.89
CA SER A 36 -10.65 11.56 8.66
C SER A 36 -9.27 12.15 8.96
N ARG A 37 -8.60 11.67 10.00
CA ARG A 37 -7.25 12.13 10.41
C ARG A 37 -6.15 11.58 9.53
N TYR A 38 -6.41 10.52 8.78
CA TYR A 38 -5.48 9.91 7.83
C TYR A 38 -5.53 10.57 6.43
N MET A 39 -6.57 11.35 6.13
CA MET A 39 -6.74 12.04 4.85
C MET A 39 -5.62 13.04 4.56
N GLY A 40 -5.54 13.50 3.31
CA GLY A 40 -4.51 14.41 2.82
C GLY A 40 -3.24 13.68 2.37
N ALA A 41 -2.17 14.46 2.18
CA ALA A 41 -0.93 13.97 1.61
C ALA A 41 -0.04 13.26 2.64
N TRP A 42 0.63 12.22 2.17
CA TRP A 42 1.70 11.50 2.84
C TRP A 42 2.88 11.37 1.88
N TYR A 43 4.08 11.67 2.38
CA TYR A 43 5.33 11.38 1.71
C TYR A 43 5.69 9.92 1.92
N GLU A 44 6.08 9.24 0.85
CA GLU A 44 6.70 7.93 0.95
C GLU A 44 8.18 8.11 1.28
N ILE A 45 8.57 7.72 2.50
CA ILE A 45 9.95 7.83 2.98
C ILE A 45 10.78 6.62 2.56
N ALA A 46 10.16 5.44 2.59
CA ALA A 46 10.80 4.21 2.16
C ALA A 46 9.75 3.20 1.70
N ARG A 47 10.17 2.30 0.79
CA ARG A 47 9.37 1.15 0.35
C ARG A 47 10.23 -0.09 0.15
N LEU A 48 9.61 -1.26 0.18
CA LEU A 48 10.18 -2.44 -0.49
C LEU A 48 9.97 -2.30 -2.00
N ASP A 49 10.82 -2.94 -2.81
CA ASP A 49 10.78 -2.81 -4.26
C ASP A 49 9.45 -3.32 -4.83
N ASN A 50 8.70 -2.41 -5.45
CA ASN A 50 7.43 -2.66 -6.11
C ASN A 50 7.57 -2.29 -7.58
N HIS A 51 7.19 -3.19 -8.49
CA HIS A 51 7.40 -2.98 -9.92
C HIS A 51 6.76 -1.68 -10.45
N PHE A 52 5.63 -1.25 -9.88
CA PHE A 52 4.84 -0.12 -10.34
C PHE A 52 5.37 1.25 -9.88
N GLU A 53 6.23 1.28 -8.85
CA GLU A 53 6.83 2.50 -8.29
C GLU A 53 8.32 2.64 -8.64
N ARG A 54 8.89 1.66 -9.34
CA ARG A 54 10.33 1.57 -9.59
C ARG A 54 10.83 2.81 -10.34
N GLY A 55 11.91 3.39 -9.81
CA GLY A 55 12.57 4.57 -10.38
C GLY A 55 11.92 5.91 -10.04
N LEU A 56 10.82 5.94 -9.29
CA LEU A 56 10.19 7.19 -8.86
C LEU A 56 10.80 7.75 -7.57
N GLU A 57 11.02 9.06 -7.58
CA GLU A 57 11.41 9.91 -6.45
C GLU A 57 10.26 10.86 -6.07
N GLN A 58 10.39 11.60 -4.96
CA GLN A 58 9.43 12.59 -4.49
C GLN A 58 7.99 12.04 -4.43
N VAL A 59 7.88 10.78 -4.01
CA VAL A 59 6.62 10.04 -4.07
C VAL A 59 5.71 10.48 -2.94
N THR A 60 4.45 10.75 -3.29
CA THR A 60 3.38 11.08 -2.36
C THR A 60 2.15 10.23 -2.63
N ALA A 61 1.42 9.90 -1.56
CA ALA A 61 0.09 9.33 -1.61
C ALA A 61 -0.89 10.30 -0.95
N THR A 62 -1.94 10.70 -1.67
CA THR A 62 -2.97 11.62 -1.17
C THR A 62 -4.30 10.92 -1.07
N TYR A 63 -4.92 10.99 0.11
CA TYR A 63 -6.17 10.33 0.42
C TYR A 63 -7.31 11.34 0.58
N SER A 64 -8.45 11.10 -0.05
CA SER A 64 -9.66 11.91 0.13
C SER A 64 -10.91 11.04 0.23
N PRO A 65 -11.95 11.48 0.96
CA PRO A 65 -13.20 10.72 1.07
C PRO A 65 -13.93 10.66 -0.28
N ARG A 66 -14.72 9.60 -0.45
CA ARG A 66 -15.64 9.43 -1.59
C ARG A 66 -17.08 9.34 -1.10
N GLU A 67 -18.01 9.76 -1.96
CA GLU A 67 -19.46 9.68 -1.68
C GLU A 67 -19.95 8.24 -1.48
N ASP A 68 -19.28 7.26 -2.10
CA ASP A 68 -19.59 5.83 -1.97
C ASP A 68 -19.05 5.20 -0.66
N GLY A 69 -18.55 6.02 0.27
CA GLY A 69 -17.94 5.57 1.53
C GLY A 69 -16.52 5.02 1.38
N GLY A 70 -15.96 5.02 0.18
CA GLY A 70 -14.57 4.68 -0.09
C GLY A 70 -13.60 5.84 0.10
N ILE A 71 -12.37 5.62 -0.33
CA ILE A 71 -11.27 6.59 -0.31
C ILE A 71 -10.70 6.71 -1.72
N THR A 72 -10.52 7.92 -2.24
CA THR A 72 -9.72 8.16 -3.43
C THR A 72 -8.25 8.16 -3.03
N VAL A 73 -7.42 7.45 -3.79
CA VAL A 73 -5.98 7.35 -3.56
C VAL A 73 -5.26 7.92 -4.77
N ILE A 74 -4.51 8.99 -4.60
CA ILE A 74 -3.70 9.58 -5.68
C ILE A 74 -2.23 9.39 -5.32
N ASN A 75 -1.55 8.52 -6.07
CA ASN A 75 -0.10 8.36 -5.96
C ASN A 75 0.57 9.21 -7.05
N ARG A 76 1.54 10.04 -6.66
CA ARG A 76 2.29 10.90 -7.57
C ARG A 76 3.78 10.82 -7.27
N GLY A 77 4.61 10.70 -8.30
CA GLY A 77 6.07 10.65 -8.16
C GLY A 77 6.79 11.19 -9.40
N PHE A 78 8.04 11.59 -9.23
CA PHE A 78 8.88 12.14 -10.29
C PHE A 78 9.81 11.05 -10.85
N ASP A 79 9.84 10.91 -12.17
CA ASP A 79 10.81 10.06 -12.87
C ASP A 79 12.03 10.92 -13.27
N PRO A 80 13.20 10.74 -12.65
CA PRO A 80 14.37 11.58 -12.91
C PRO A 80 15.03 11.29 -14.27
N VAL A 81 14.80 10.12 -14.86
CA VAL A 81 15.36 9.75 -16.17
C VAL A 81 14.57 10.42 -17.28
N GLN A 82 13.25 10.30 -17.23
CA GLN A 82 12.34 10.90 -18.21
C GLN A 82 12.04 12.38 -17.92
N ARG A 83 12.35 12.85 -16.70
CA ARG A 83 12.07 14.20 -16.19
C ARG A 83 10.58 14.57 -16.24
N VAL A 84 9.72 13.61 -15.92
CA VAL A 84 8.26 13.79 -15.92
C VAL A 84 7.66 13.39 -14.58
N TRP A 85 6.57 14.07 -14.22
CA TRP A 85 5.70 13.61 -13.13
C TRP A 85 4.81 12.48 -13.65
N ARG A 86 4.72 11.40 -12.87
CA ARG A 86 3.78 10.31 -13.06
C ARG A 86 2.74 10.34 -11.96
N GLU A 87 1.51 9.99 -12.32
CA GLU A 87 0.39 9.95 -11.40
C GLU A 87 -0.46 8.71 -11.68
N SER A 88 -0.99 8.10 -10.62
CA SER A 88 -2.00 7.05 -10.70
C SER A 88 -3.11 7.33 -9.71
N ILE A 89 -4.35 7.27 -10.18
CA ILE A 89 -5.56 7.48 -9.38
C ILE A 89 -6.22 6.13 -9.14
N GLY A 90 -6.47 5.82 -7.88
CA GLY A 90 -7.10 4.60 -7.43
C GLY A 90 -8.20 4.86 -6.41
N LYS A 91 -8.77 3.76 -5.93
CA LYS A 91 -9.80 3.76 -4.89
C LYS A 91 -9.52 2.70 -3.84
N GLY A 92 -9.84 3.02 -2.59
CA GLY A 92 -9.72 2.16 -1.42
C GLY A 92 -11.06 1.95 -0.74
N TYR A 93 -11.27 0.77 -0.18
CA TYR A 93 -12.41 0.45 0.67
C TYR A 93 -11.94 -0.32 1.89
N PHE A 94 -12.51 -0.03 3.06
CA PHE A 94 -12.29 -0.86 4.25
C PHE A 94 -12.79 -2.28 3.99
N THR A 95 -12.05 -3.29 4.46
CA THR A 95 -12.48 -4.70 4.36
C THR A 95 -13.37 -5.12 5.53
N GLY A 96 -13.68 -4.20 6.44
CA GLY A 96 -14.52 -4.39 7.62
C GLY A 96 -14.84 -3.05 8.27
N SER A 97 -14.84 -3.00 9.59
CA SER A 97 -15.04 -1.75 10.36
C SER A 97 -14.02 -0.67 9.94
N PRO A 98 -14.46 0.58 9.70
CA PRO A 98 -13.56 1.71 9.43
C PRO A 98 -12.62 2.07 10.60
N GLN A 99 -12.88 1.56 11.80
CA GLN A 99 -12.00 1.71 12.97
C GLN A 99 -10.82 0.73 12.97
N ARG A 100 -10.78 -0.20 12.01
CA ARG A 100 -9.63 -1.07 11.76
C ARG A 100 -8.99 -0.66 10.44
N ALA A 101 -7.70 -0.31 10.46
CA ALA A 101 -6.99 0.25 9.31
C ALA A 101 -6.58 -0.79 8.25
N ALA A 102 -7.52 -1.68 7.88
CA ALA A 102 -7.38 -2.70 6.85
C ALA A 102 -8.28 -2.35 5.67
N LEU A 103 -7.64 -2.18 4.51
CA LEU A 103 -8.28 -1.73 3.28
C LEU A 103 -7.90 -2.65 2.12
N LYS A 104 -8.70 -2.59 1.07
CA LYS A 104 -8.35 -3.06 -0.26
C LYS A 104 -8.27 -1.86 -1.19
N VAL A 105 -7.20 -1.74 -1.97
CA VAL A 105 -6.95 -0.63 -2.90
C VAL A 105 -6.85 -1.14 -4.34
N SER A 106 -7.34 -0.35 -5.30
CA SER A 106 -7.32 -0.68 -6.72
C SER A 106 -6.96 0.55 -7.55
N PHE A 107 -6.00 0.37 -8.46
CA PHE A 107 -5.58 1.39 -9.43
C PHE A 107 -5.94 1.02 -10.88
N PHE A 108 -6.32 -0.24 -11.14
CA PHE A 108 -6.63 -0.75 -12.48
C PHE A 108 -7.71 -1.83 -12.41
N GLY A 109 -8.84 -1.64 -13.11
CA GLY A 109 -9.89 -2.66 -13.27
C GLY A 109 -10.45 -3.19 -11.94
N PRO A 110 -10.99 -4.42 -11.91
CA PRO A 110 -11.52 -5.05 -10.69
C PRO A 110 -10.41 -5.70 -9.83
N PHE A 111 -9.14 -5.30 -9.97
CA PHE A 111 -8.03 -5.88 -9.23
C PHE A 111 -7.74 -5.06 -7.97
N TYR A 112 -7.83 -5.72 -6.82
CA TYR A 112 -7.56 -5.10 -5.52
C TYR A 112 -6.34 -5.74 -4.86
N GLY A 113 -5.47 -4.92 -4.30
CA GLY A 113 -4.42 -5.32 -3.38
C GLY A 113 -4.80 -4.95 -1.93
N SER A 114 -4.33 -5.72 -0.96
CA SER A 114 -4.46 -5.35 0.46
C SER A 114 -3.61 -4.13 0.80
N TYR A 115 -4.11 -3.27 1.69
CA TYR A 115 -3.44 -2.10 2.25
C TYR A 115 -3.75 -2.04 3.75
N ASN A 116 -2.74 -2.19 4.60
CA ASN A 116 -2.93 -2.31 6.05
C ASN A 116 -1.98 -1.40 6.80
N VAL A 117 -2.51 -0.51 7.65
CA VAL A 117 -1.69 0.30 8.55
C VAL A 117 -1.35 -0.54 9.78
N ILE A 118 -0.07 -0.82 10.00
CA ILE A 118 0.42 -1.75 11.03
C ILE A 118 1.18 -1.03 12.15
N ALA A 119 1.53 0.25 11.94
CA ALA A 119 1.91 1.18 13.00
C ALA A 119 1.48 2.59 12.60
N LEU A 120 1.02 3.38 13.57
CA LEU A 120 0.59 4.76 13.39
C LEU A 120 0.82 5.52 14.70
N ASP A 121 1.39 6.71 14.64
CA ASP A 121 1.53 7.55 15.82
C ASP A 121 0.21 8.27 16.16
N ASN A 122 0.04 8.66 17.43
CA ASN A 122 -1.18 9.34 17.91
C ASN A 122 -1.49 10.65 17.16
N GLY A 123 -0.46 11.29 16.58
CA GLY A 123 -0.59 12.53 15.81
C GLY A 123 -0.93 12.32 14.33
N TYR A 124 -1.00 11.08 13.83
CA TYR A 124 -1.18 10.77 12.40
C TYR A 124 -0.11 11.44 11.52
N ARG A 125 1.12 11.49 12.05
CA ARG A 125 2.32 12.07 11.44
C ARG A 125 3.17 11.03 10.71
N TYR A 126 3.17 9.79 11.17
CA TYR A 126 4.02 8.71 10.67
C TYR A 126 3.25 7.39 10.65
N ALA A 127 3.36 6.65 9.56
CA ALA A 127 2.70 5.36 9.42
C ALA A 127 3.64 4.30 8.84
N LEU A 128 3.45 3.06 9.29
CA LEU A 128 3.99 1.85 8.65
C LEU A 128 2.83 1.11 8.02
N VAL A 129 2.95 0.83 6.73
CA VAL A 129 1.88 0.22 5.93
C VAL A 129 2.41 -1.04 5.26
N CYS A 130 1.64 -2.12 5.23
CA CYS A 130 1.97 -3.32 4.47
C CYS A 130 0.88 -3.74 3.49
N GLY A 131 1.31 -4.44 2.45
CA GLY A 131 0.41 -5.03 1.46
C GLY A 131 -0.09 -6.43 1.87
N PRO A 132 -0.45 -7.29 0.90
CA PRO A 132 -1.01 -8.62 1.16
C PRO A 132 0.00 -9.66 1.66
N ASN A 133 1.29 -9.39 1.53
CA ASN A 133 2.37 -10.26 1.98
C ASN A 133 3.59 -9.43 2.42
N ARG A 134 4.65 -10.10 2.87
CA ARG A 134 5.86 -9.46 3.45
C ARG A 134 6.81 -8.83 2.41
N ASN A 135 6.44 -8.83 1.13
CA ASN A 135 7.21 -8.17 0.07
C ASN A 135 6.74 -6.72 -0.17
N TYR A 136 5.64 -6.30 0.45
CA TYR A 136 5.07 -4.96 0.30
C TYR A 136 5.07 -4.24 1.64
N LEU A 137 5.87 -3.19 1.76
CA LEU A 137 5.98 -2.37 2.95
C LEU A 137 6.29 -0.93 2.54
N TRP A 138 5.66 0.03 3.20
CA TRP A 138 5.92 1.46 3.04
C TRP A 138 6.04 2.14 4.40
N ILE A 139 6.97 3.09 4.49
CA ILE A 139 7.08 4.05 5.58
C ILE A 139 6.55 5.38 5.04
N LEU A 140 5.50 5.90 5.67
CA LEU A 140 4.86 7.15 5.27
C LEU A 140 5.05 8.21 6.35
N SER A 141 5.16 9.48 5.93
CA SER A 141 5.29 10.63 6.82
C SER A 141 4.49 11.83 6.30
N ARG A 142 4.01 12.68 7.20
CA ARG A 142 3.40 13.97 6.84
C ARG A 142 4.42 15.01 6.40
N THR A 143 5.70 14.78 6.67
CA THR A 143 6.82 15.64 6.26
C THR A 143 7.81 14.86 5.40
N PRO A 144 8.56 15.53 4.50
CA PRO A 144 9.57 14.87 3.66
C PRO A 144 10.65 14.14 4.46
N GLU A 145 10.93 14.61 5.68
CA GLU A 145 11.93 14.02 6.56
C GLU A 145 11.29 13.23 7.71
N LEU A 146 12.02 12.21 8.17
CA LEU A 146 11.62 11.32 9.25
C LEU A 146 12.64 11.42 10.41
N PRO A 147 12.23 11.80 11.63
CA PRO A 147 13.14 11.87 12.77
C PRO A 147 13.80 10.51 13.06
N THR A 148 15.08 10.51 13.43
CA THR A 148 15.86 9.27 13.63
C THR A 148 15.21 8.28 14.59
N LEU A 149 14.69 8.75 15.72
CA LEU A 149 14.02 7.88 16.70
C LEU A 149 12.75 7.24 16.13
N VAL A 150 11.98 8.00 15.36
CA VAL A 150 10.77 7.50 14.69
C VAL A 150 11.16 6.45 13.64
N ARG A 151 12.19 6.74 12.84
CA ARG A 151 12.73 5.79 11.87
C ARG A 151 13.10 4.46 12.52
N GLN A 152 13.88 4.50 13.61
CA GLN A 152 14.28 3.30 14.33
C GLN A 152 13.09 2.52 14.88
N ALA A 153 12.10 3.22 15.46
CA ALA A 153 10.89 2.59 15.98
C ALA A 153 10.07 1.88 14.89
N LEU A 154 9.90 2.51 13.72
CA LEU A 154 9.17 1.91 12.59
C LEU A 154 9.93 0.73 11.98
N LEU A 155 11.25 0.82 11.86
CA LEU A 155 12.08 -0.31 11.39
C LEU A 155 12.02 -1.50 12.35
N ALA A 156 12.10 -1.25 13.66
CA ALA A 156 11.95 -2.31 14.67
C ALA A 156 10.55 -2.95 14.61
N ALA A 157 9.49 -2.15 14.40
CA ALA A 157 8.14 -2.67 14.21
C ALA A 157 8.03 -3.53 12.93
N ALA A 158 8.63 -3.11 11.82
CA ALA A 158 8.67 -3.89 10.58
C ALA A 158 9.43 -5.22 10.77
N GLN A 159 10.59 -5.21 11.41
CA GLN A 159 11.37 -6.42 11.70
C GLN A 159 10.59 -7.41 12.58
N ARG A 160 9.93 -6.93 13.64
CA ARG A 160 9.08 -7.78 14.50
C ARG A 160 7.95 -8.45 13.73
N ASN A 161 7.45 -7.83 12.67
CA ASN A 161 6.42 -8.40 11.81
C ASN A 161 6.99 -9.27 10.66
N GLY A 162 8.31 -9.45 10.59
CA GLY A 162 8.99 -10.33 9.63
C GLY A 162 9.29 -9.69 8.27
N PHE A 163 9.33 -8.36 8.17
CA PHE A 163 9.72 -7.68 6.94
C PHE A 163 11.23 -7.52 6.83
N GLN A 164 11.76 -7.61 5.61
CA GLN A 164 13.20 -7.49 5.29
C GLN A 164 13.60 -6.01 5.18
N THR A 165 13.79 -5.35 6.32
CA THR A 165 14.08 -3.90 6.37
C THR A 165 15.41 -3.50 5.73
N ASP A 166 16.33 -4.44 5.58
CA ASP A 166 17.59 -4.29 4.87
C ASP A 166 17.40 -4.05 3.36
N LYS A 167 16.25 -4.45 2.81
CA LYS A 167 15.88 -4.26 1.40
C LYS A 167 15.08 -2.99 1.13
N LEU A 168 14.87 -2.15 2.14
CA LEU A 168 14.13 -0.90 1.97
C LEU A 168 14.89 0.06 1.06
N ILE A 169 14.19 0.54 0.04
CA ILE A 169 14.61 1.64 -0.80
C ILE A 169 14.17 2.93 -0.09
N TRP A 170 15.13 3.79 0.25
CA TRP A 170 14.88 5.10 0.82
C TRP A 170 14.64 6.10 -0.30
N ILE A 171 13.48 6.75 -0.29
CA ILE A 171 13.07 7.64 -1.36
C ILE A 171 13.67 9.02 -1.14
N ASN A 172 14.19 9.60 -2.22
CA ASN A 172 14.55 11.00 -2.21
C ASN A 172 13.27 11.85 -2.17
N THR A 173 12.94 12.38 -1.01
CA THR A 173 11.76 13.21 -0.76
C THR A 173 12.03 14.70 -0.90
N ASN A 174 13.30 15.09 -1.08
CA ASN A 174 13.66 16.47 -1.35
C ASN A 174 13.24 16.78 -2.79
N ALA A 175 12.18 17.58 -2.93
CA ALA A 175 12.06 18.42 -4.11
C ALA A 175 13.33 19.27 -4.13
N GLY A 176 14.17 19.10 -5.15
CA GLY A 176 15.41 19.87 -5.26
C GLY A 176 15.10 21.32 -4.94
N ALA A 177 15.81 21.88 -3.96
CA ALA A 177 16.04 23.30 -3.90
C ALA A 177 16.71 23.65 -5.23
N GLY A 178 15.88 23.96 -6.23
CA GLY A 178 16.32 24.50 -7.50
C GLY A 178 17.00 25.83 -7.17
N LYS A 179 18.33 25.79 -7.16
CA LYS A 179 19.10 26.90 -7.69
C LYS A 179 18.93 26.93 -9.20
#